data_AF-A0A179SHD2-F1
#
_entry.id   AF-A0A179SHD2-F1
#
_cell.length_a   1.000
_cell.length_b   1.000
_cell.length_c   1.000
_cell.angle_alpha   90.00
_cell.angle_beta   90.00
_cell.angle_gamma   90.00
#
_symmetry.space_group_name_H-M   'P 1'
#
loop_
_entity.id
_entity.type
_entity.pdbx_description
1 polymer ?
#
loop_
_entity_poly.entity_id
_entity_poly.type
_entity_poly.pdbx_seq_one_letter_code
_entity_poly.pdbx_strand_id
1 'polypeptide(L)'
;MHRLGIARAGKADPAEGRKDRTMHPELLRPNRDPARTPLRLPAIAAPEAQERRREGRACRLPADWIHDGGLRAFRADAGHLGRSIAALKLYLALVVSQDAAPPAGEPGSILLSYERIAALSGLSDPLICAGKKALVERGLVTTCGERPGGTIAYRLAGLGPAAGAAHLLHAGPDGAGIAALHGLTCRKAPNLAALKTYLLLNACGSDPDGVVPLDVDAAADLTQLSHVKILAALAALQGLGLVDTLPSPARAAERPRLRLLPLR
;
A
#
# COMPACT_ATOMS: atom_id res chain seq x y z
N MET A 1 10.97 -32.63 -51.20
CA MET A 1 10.12 -32.41 -52.39
C MET A 1 8.97 -31.50 -51.99
N HIS A 2 8.80 -30.36 -52.69
CA HIS A 2 7.69 -29.39 -52.64
C HIS A 2 7.43 -28.67 -51.30
N ARG A 3 7.18 -27.35 -51.23
CA ARG A 3 7.05 -26.28 -52.23
C ARG A 3 7.20 -24.91 -51.54
N LEU A 4 7.71 -23.96 -52.32
CA LEU A 4 7.54 -22.50 -52.33
C LEU A 4 6.40 -21.96 -51.43
N GLY A 5 6.60 -20.89 -50.65
CA GLY A 5 6.72 -19.50 -51.11
C GLY A 5 5.47 -18.73 -50.65
N ILE A 6 5.60 -17.52 -50.10
CA ILE A 6 5.10 -16.26 -50.68
C ILE A 6 5.68 -15.11 -49.86
N ALA A 7 6.39 -14.22 -50.57
CA ALA A 7 6.76 -12.89 -50.14
C ALA A 7 5.57 -11.93 -50.31
N ARG A 8 5.44 -10.92 -49.44
CA ARG A 8 4.82 -9.64 -49.82
C ARG A 8 5.60 -8.48 -49.25
N ALA A 9 6.22 -7.76 -50.19
CA ALA A 9 6.67 -6.38 -50.05
C ALA A 9 5.51 -5.41 -50.33
N GLY A 10 5.49 -4.28 -49.63
CA GLY A 10 4.65 -3.11 -49.90
C GLY A 10 5.16 -1.99 -48.98
N LYS A 11 6.17 -1.21 -49.41
CA LYS A 11 6.13 -0.01 -50.25
C LYS A 11 5.65 1.23 -49.48
N ALA A 12 6.55 2.21 -49.47
CA ALA A 12 6.52 3.53 -48.84
C ALA A 12 5.40 4.44 -49.37
N ASP A 13 5.04 5.50 -48.63
CA ASP A 13 5.47 6.88 -48.97
C ASP A 13 5.03 7.95 -47.92
N PRO A 14 5.58 9.20 -48.01
CA PRO A 14 5.73 10.18 -46.93
C PRO A 14 4.72 11.34 -46.99
N ALA A 15 4.72 12.18 -45.95
CA ALA A 15 4.42 13.63 -45.97
C ALA A 15 4.55 14.14 -44.53
N GLU A 16 5.60 14.85 -44.15
CA GLU A 16 5.78 16.30 -44.37
C GLU A 16 4.51 17.12 -44.08
N GLY A 17 4.50 17.77 -42.92
CA GLY A 17 3.40 18.60 -42.44
C GLY A 17 3.90 19.59 -41.38
N ARG A 18 4.93 20.35 -41.74
CA ARG A 18 5.44 21.51 -40.99
C ARG A 18 4.36 22.60 -40.98
N LYS A 19 3.78 22.90 -39.82
CA LYS A 19 3.07 24.16 -39.59
C LYS A 19 3.71 24.88 -38.41
N ASP A 20 4.59 25.80 -38.78
CA ASP A 20 4.92 27.00 -38.01
C ASP A 20 3.61 27.66 -37.57
N ARG A 21 3.46 27.84 -36.26
CA ARG A 21 2.47 28.75 -35.70
C ARG A 21 3.16 29.64 -34.68
N THR A 22 3.73 30.69 -35.26
CA THR A 22 3.74 32.08 -34.82
C THR A 22 3.54 32.34 -33.33
N MET A 23 4.58 32.92 -32.75
CA MET A 23 4.58 33.57 -31.43
C MET A 23 3.51 34.66 -31.33
N HIS A 24 2.80 34.67 -30.21
CA HIS A 24 2.20 35.90 -29.66
C HIS A 24 2.73 36.09 -28.24
N PRO A 25 3.57 37.11 -27.99
CA PRO A 25 4.01 37.50 -26.67
C PRO A 25 3.33 38.82 -26.30
N GLU A 26 2.10 38.80 -25.79
CA GLU A 26 1.57 40.00 -25.14
C GLU A 26 0.71 39.67 -23.92
N LEU A 27 1.24 40.14 -22.79
CA LEU A 27 0.54 40.98 -21.85
C LEU A 27 -0.76 40.38 -21.28
N LEU A 28 -0.64 39.81 -20.08
CA LEU A 28 -1.55 40.09 -18.96
C LEU A 28 -0.87 39.58 -17.69
N ARG A 29 -0.12 40.48 -17.05
CA ARG A 29 0.34 40.30 -15.67
C ARG A 29 -0.85 40.61 -14.76
N PRO A 30 -1.45 39.65 -14.04
CA PRO A 30 -2.33 39.99 -12.94
C PRO A 30 -1.51 40.61 -11.80
N ASN A 31 -1.98 41.78 -11.41
CA ASN A 31 -1.61 42.62 -10.29
C ASN A 31 -1.16 41.79 -9.06
N ARG A 32 0.14 41.85 -8.73
CA ARG A 32 0.67 41.35 -7.45
C ARG A 32 0.32 42.38 -6.39
N ASP A 33 -0.72 42.09 -5.63
CA ASP A 33 -1.10 42.81 -4.42
C ASP A 33 -0.10 42.47 -3.30
N PRO A 34 0.77 43.38 -2.84
CA PRO A 34 1.81 43.08 -1.87
C PRO A 34 1.38 43.49 -0.46
N ALA A 35 0.30 42.92 0.07
CA ALA A 35 -0.09 43.20 1.46
C ALA A 35 -1.10 42.19 2.05
N ARG A 36 -0.82 40.90 1.96
CA ARG A 36 -1.40 39.93 2.91
C ARG A 36 -0.29 39.13 3.55
N THR A 37 0.25 39.70 4.61
CA THR A 37 0.97 38.94 5.65
C THR A 37 0.06 37.76 6.02
N PRO A 38 0.43 36.51 5.70
CA PRO A 38 -0.28 35.38 6.27
C PRO A 38 -0.11 35.52 7.77
N LEU A 39 -1.23 35.68 8.48
CA LEU A 39 -1.27 35.40 9.91
C LEU A 39 -0.84 33.94 10.05
N ARG A 40 0.47 33.74 10.23
CA ARG A 40 1.06 32.52 10.76
C ARG A 40 0.50 32.40 12.16
N LEU A 41 -0.71 31.86 12.25
CA LEU A 41 -1.14 31.17 13.46
C LEU A 41 -0.03 30.16 13.73
N PRO A 42 0.66 30.23 14.89
CA PRO A 42 1.56 29.18 15.27
C PRO A 42 0.73 27.89 15.25
N ALA A 43 1.15 26.94 14.41
CA ALA A 43 0.67 25.58 14.50
C ALA A 43 1.15 25.04 15.85
N ILE A 44 0.40 25.37 16.91
CA ILE A 44 0.46 24.67 18.18
C ILE A 44 -0.13 23.30 17.86
N ALA A 45 0.69 22.43 17.27
CA ALA A 45 0.40 21.02 17.23
C ALA A 45 0.18 20.61 18.69
N ALA A 46 -1.04 20.21 19.01
CA ALA A 46 -1.40 19.82 20.36
C ALA A 46 -0.34 18.82 20.86
N PRO A 47 0.26 19.02 22.05
CA PRO A 47 1.28 18.12 22.58
C PRO A 47 0.80 16.66 22.65
N GLU A 48 -0.52 16.45 22.76
CA GLU A 48 -1.15 15.13 22.67
C GLU A 48 -1.01 14.45 21.31
N ALA A 49 -1.04 15.17 20.18
CA ALA A 49 -0.83 14.57 18.86
C ALA A 49 0.64 14.12 18.68
N GLN A 50 1.57 14.81 19.35
CA GLN A 50 2.99 14.48 19.34
C GLN A 50 3.34 13.35 20.31
N GLU A 51 2.57 13.19 21.41
CA GLU A 51 2.63 12.03 22.30
C GLU A 51 1.96 10.79 21.71
N ARG A 52 0.88 10.93 20.91
CA ARG A 52 0.24 9.81 20.20
C ARG A 52 1.09 9.28 19.04
N ARG A 53 1.96 10.11 18.45
CA ARG A 53 3.03 9.66 17.54
C ARG A 53 4.10 8.80 18.23
N ARG A 54 4.10 8.70 19.57
CA ARG A 54 5.10 7.93 20.34
C ARG A 54 4.80 6.43 20.45
N GLU A 55 3.68 5.92 19.95
CA GLU A 55 3.35 4.49 20.08
C GLU A 55 3.72 3.60 18.88
N GLY A 56 4.24 4.14 17.78
CA GLY A 56 4.70 3.31 16.66
C GLY A 56 5.49 4.06 15.58
N ARG A 57 6.39 3.34 14.90
CA ARG A 57 7.12 3.82 13.73
C ARG A 57 6.19 3.89 12.52
N ALA A 58 6.14 5.04 11.85
CA ALA A 58 5.46 5.16 10.56
C ALA A 58 6.34 4.58 9.44
N CYS A 59 5.83 3.57 8.74
CA CYS A 59 6.46 2.90 7.62
C CYS A 59 5.77 3.32 6.33
N ARG A 60 6.52 3.75 5.31
CA ARG A 60 5.93 4.18 4.02
C ARG A 60 5.26 2.99 3.32
N LEU A 61 4.04 3.18 2.84
CA LEU A 61 3.28 2.15 2.14
C LEU A 61 3.10 2.56 0.68
N PRO A 62 3.62 1.78 -0.30
CA PRO A 62 3.22 1.96 -1.69
C PRO A 62 1.72 1.67 -1.82
N ALA A 63 0.95 2.69 -2.14
CA ALA A 63 -0.52 2.64 -2.14
C ALA A 63 -1.15 2.81 -3.53
N ASP A 64 -0.40 3.28 -4.53
CA ASP A 64 -0.92 3.52 -5.89
C ASP A 64 -1.61 2.26 -6.46
N TRP A 65 -0.95 1.10 -6.36
CA TRP A 65 -1.51 -0.16 -6.82
C TRP A 65 -2.80 -0.57 -6.09
N ILE A 66 -3.02 -0.08 -4.85
CA ILE A 66 -4.25 -0.32 -4.10
C ILE A 66 -5.38 0.55 -4.66
N HIS A 67 -5.10 1.83 -4.91
CA HIS A 67 -6.05 2.76 -5.54
C HIS A 67 -6.40 2.36 -6.98
N ASP A 68 -5.49 1.72 -7.68
CA ASP A 68 -5.72 1.13 -9.01
C ASP A 68 -6.50 -0.21 -8.96
N GLY A 69 -6.98 -0.63 -7.78
CA GLY A 69 -7.77 -1.84 -7.60
C GLY A 69 -6.95 -3.14 -7.60
N GLY A 70 -5.64 -3.09 -7.40
CA GLY A 70 -4.77 -4.27 -7.40
C GLY A 70 -5.08 -5.26 -6.26
N LEU A 71 -5.80 -4.85 -5.21
CA LEU A 71 -6.31 -5.76 -4.17
C LEU A 71 -7.27 -6.82 -4.74
N ARG A 72 -7.94 -6.57 -5.87
CA ARG A 72 -8.82 -7.53 -6.56
C ARG A 72 -8.06 -8.79 -7.01
N ALA A 73 -6.77 -8.66 -7.33
CA ALA A 73 -5.94 -9.77 -7.80
C ALA A 73 -5.66 -10.84 -6.73
N PHE A 74 -5.90 -10.54 -5.44
CA PHE A 74 -5.72 -11.48 -4.33
C PHE A 74 -7.03 -12.21 -4.05
N ARG A 75 -7.23 -13.37 -4.69
CA ARG A 75 -8.52 -14.06 -4.70
C ARG A 75 -8.68 -15.05 -3.56
N ALA A 76 -9.93 -15.30 -3.17
CA ALA A 76 -10.32 -16.19 -2.08
C ALA A 76 -10.76 -17.60 -2.53
N ASP A 77 -10.72 -17.91 -3.83
CA ASP A 77 -11.09 -19.22 -4.35
C ASP A 77 -10.06 -20.31 -4.02
N ALA A 78 -10.50 -21.56 -4.20
CA ALA A 78 -9.69 -22.75 -4.01
C ALA A 78 -8.40 -22.66 -4.84
N GLY A 79 -7.26 -22.98 -4.21
CA GLY A 79 -5.93 -22.87 -4.83
C GLY A 79 -5.29 -21.48 -4.75
N HIS A 80 -6.06 -20.41 -4.53
CA HIS A 80 -5.54 -19.04 -4.41
C HIS A 80 -5.51 -18.53 -2.97
N LEU A 81 -6.47 -18.93 -2.14
CA LEU A 81 -6.68 -18.35 -0.80
C LEU A 81 -5.40 -18.27 0.06
N GLY A 82 -4.72 -19.41 0.26
CA GLY A 82 -3.53 -19.45 1.13
C GLY A 82 -2.37 -18.63 0.58
N ARG A 83 -2.17 -18.67 -0.75
CA ARG A 83 -1.17 -17.87 -1.45
C ARG A 83 -1.47 -16.37 -1.35
N SER A 84 -2.73 -15.97 -1.51
CA SER A 84 -3.18 -14.58 -1.39
C SER A 84 -2.94 -14.02 0.00
N ILE A 85 -3.31 -14.77 1.05
CA ILE A 85 -3.07 -14.37 2.44
C ILE A 85 -1.56 -14.28 2.72
N ALA A 86 -0.79 -15.28 2.31
CA ALA A 86 0.65 -15.29 2.51
C ALA A 86 1.34 -14.10 1.81
N ALA A 87 0.91 -13.75 0.60
CA ALA A 87 1.43 -12.60 -0.13
C ALA A 87 1.15 -11.27 0.60
N LEU A 88 -0.08 -11.04 1.07
CA LEU A 88 -0.41 -9.80 1.79
C LEU A 88 0.28 -9.72 3.16
N LYS A 89 0.41 -10.84 3.88
CA LYS A 89 1.19 -10.89 5.14
C LYS A 89 2.67 -10.62 4.91
N LEU A 90 3.26 -11.22 3.87
CA LEU A 90 4.65 -10.96 3.48
C LEU A 90 4.85 -9.50 3.07
N TYR A 91 3.91 -8.92 2.32
CA TYR A 91 3.96 -7.51 1.92
C TYR A 91 3.96 -6.59 3.14
N LEU A 92 3.09 -6.82 4.13
CA LEU A 92 3.09 -6.08 5.40
C LEU A 92 4.41 -6.24 6.17
N ALA A 93 4.94 -7.46 6.25
CA ALA A 93 6.23 -7.73 6.90
C ALA A 93 7.39 -6.98 6.22
N LEU A 94 7.39 -6.91 4.88
CA LEU A 94 8.35 -6.12 4.12
C LEU A 94 8.18 -4.63 4.37
N VAL A 95 6.94 -4.12 4.35
CA VAL A 95 6.64 -2.71 4.60
C VAL A 95 7.17 -2.26 5.97
N VAL A 96 6.94 -3.06 7.02
CA VAL A 96 7.46 -2.69 8.36
C VAL A 96 8.95 -2.87 8.50
N SER A 97 9.59 -3.73 7.70
CA SER A 97 11.03 -3.98 7.75
C SER A 97 11.85 -2.99 6.90
N GLN A 98 11.20 -2.01 6.29
CA GLN A 98 11.88 -0.92 5.61
C GLN A 98 12.69 -0.10 6.60
N ASP A 99 13.88 0.31 6.17
CA ASP A 99 14.69 1.24 6.92
C ASP A 99 14.08 2.65 6.88
N ALA A 100 14.11 3.36 8.01
CA ALA A 100 13.38 4.61 8.18
C ALA A 100 13.98 5.77 7.35
N ALA A 101 15.24 5.65 6.92
CA ALA A 101 15.95 6.69 6.18
C ALA A 101 16.88 6.08 5.12
N PRO A 102 16.42 5.88 3.87
CA PRO A 102 17.34 5.54 2.79
C PRO A 102 18.25 6.77 2.49
N PRO A 103 19.58 6.59 2.42
CA PRO A 103 20.53 7.72 2.36
C PRO A 103 20.55 8.51 1.04
N ALA A 104 19.76 8.17 0.01
CA ALA A 104 19.90 8.78 -1.31
C ALA A 104 18.62 8.82 -2.18
N GLY A 105 17.42 8.84 -1.59
CA GLY A 105 16.17 8.99 -2.35
C GLY A 105 15.71 7.77 -3.15
N GLU A 106 16.57 6.75 -3.32
CA GLU A 106 16.15 5.44 -3.81
C GLU A 106 15.61 4.56 -2.67
N PRO A 107 14.56 3.75 -2.92
CA PRO A 107 14.10 2.78 -1.93
C PRO A 107 15.20 1.76 -1.64
N GLY A 108 15.64 1.74 -0.38
CA GLY A 108 16.64 0.80 0.11
C GLY A 108 16.19 -0.64 -0.06
N SER A 109 17.15 -1.55 -0.26
CA SER A 109 16.86 -2.98 -0.24
C SER A 109 16.53 -3.44 1.19
N ILE A 110 15.42 -4.16 1.35
CA ILE A 110 15.00 -4.78 2.60
C ILE A 110 15.66 -6.16 2.68
N LEU A 111 16.55 -6.37 3.65
CA LEU A 111 17.25 -7.64 3.83
C LEU A 111 16.51 -8.49 4.86
N LEU A 112 15.93 -9.62 4.43
CA LEU A 112 15.27 -10.57 5.34
C LEU A 112 15.61 -12.02 4.99
N SER A 113 15.86 -12.82 6.02
CA SER A 113 15.87 -14.29 5.91
C SER A 113 14.46 -14.87 6.00
N TYR A 114 14.29 -16.13 5.61
CA TYR A 114 13.02 -16.84 5.78
C TYR A 114 12.62 -16.98 7.24
N GLU A 115 13.58 -17.31 8.11
CA GLU A 115 13.36 -17.35 9.57
C GLU A 115 12.82 -16.02 10.08
N ARG A 116 13.39 -14.91 9.63
CA ARG A 116 12.94 -13.58 10.03
C ARG A 116 11.53 -13.26 9.55
N ILE A 117 11.21 -13.62 8.30
CA ILE A 117 9.87 -13.48 7.74
C ILE A 117 8.87 -14.35 8.52
N ALA A 118 9.24 -15.59 8.84
CA ALA A 118 8.41 -16.52 9.60
C ALA A 118 8.13 -15.98 11.01
N ALA A 119 9.14 -15.43 11.68
CA ALA A 119 8.99 -14.79 12.99
C ALA A 119 8.03 -13.59 12.92
N LEU A 120 8.21 -12.69 11.95
CA LEU A 120 7.36 -11.50 11.79
C LEU A 120 5.91 -11.85 11.45
N SER A 121 5.70 -12.80 10.54
CA SER A 121 4.40 -13.00 9.89
C SER A 121 3.67 -14.29 10.30
N GLY A 122 4.34 -15.25 10.93
CA GLY A 122 3.77 -16.57 11.22
C GLY A 122 3.54 -17.40 9.96
N LEU A 123 4.27 -17.14 8.88
CA LEU A 123 4.23 -17.94 7.66
C LEU A 123 5.28 -19.06 7.72
N SER A 124 4.94 -20.22 7.16
CA SER A 124 5.90 -21.30 6.91
C SER A 124 6.66 -21.07 5.60
N ASP A 125 7.82 -21.71 5.42
CA ASP A 125 8.64 -21.56 4.21
C ASP A 125 7.88 -21.80 2.89
N PRO A 126 7.02 -22.83 2.75
CA PRO A 126 6.24 -23.01 1.54
C PRO A 126 5.28 -21.83 1.26
N LEU A 127 4.71 -21.24 2.31
CA LEU A 127 3.83 -20.07 2.19
C LEU A 127 4.63 -18.80 1.88
N ILE A 128 5.83 -18.63 2.45
CA ILE A 128 6.74 -17.54 2.11
C ILE A 128 7.11 -17.61 0.62
N CYS A 129 7.49 -18.79 0.13
CA CYS A 129 7.77 -19.03 -1.30
C CYS A 129 6.57 -18.67 -2.18
N ALA A 130 5.37 -19.18 -1.85
CA ALA A 130 4.16 -18.93 -2.63
C ALA A 130 3.75 -17.45 -2.61
N GLY A 131 3.82 -16.80 -1.46
CA GLY A 131 3.53 -15.38 -1.28
C GLY A 131 4.52 -14.50 -2.04
N LYS A 132 5.83 -14.78 -1.92
CA LYS A 132 6.90 -14.10 -2.67
C LYS A 132 6.65 -14.17 -4.17
N LYS A 133 6.39 -15.37 -4.70
CA LYS A 133 6.08 -15.57 -6.13
C LYS A 133 4.88 -14.72 -6.55
N ALA A 134 3.80 -14.70 -5.77
CA ALA A 134 2.61 -13.92 -6.09
C ALA A 134 2.84 -12.39 -6.09
N LEU A 135 3.70 -11.88 -5.21
CA LEU A 135 4.09 -10.46 -5.17
C LEU A 135 4.98 -10.07 -6.36
N VAL A 136 5.93 -10.93 -6.72
CA VAL A 136 6.82 -10.73 -7.89
C VAL A 136 6.05 -10.78 -9.20
N GLU A 137 5.16 -11.76 -9.38
CA GLU A 137 4.29 -11.87 -10.56
C GLU A 137 3.42 -10.62 -10.77
N ARG A 138 3.08 -9.91 -9.68
CA ARG A 138 2.27 -8.68 -9.71
C ARG A 138 3.12 -7.41 -9.80
N GLY A 139 4.44 -7.53 -9.83
CA GLY A 139 5.35 -6.39 -9.84
C GLY A 139 5.33 -5.55 -8.57
N LEU A 140 4.81 -6.07 -7.44
CA LEU A 140 4.77 -5.35 -6.16
C LEU A 140 6.09 -5.42 -5.41
N VAL A 141 6.87 -6.48 -5.66
CA VAL A 141 8.16 -6.74 -5.05
C VAL A 141 9.12 -7.24 -6.11
N THR A 142 10.36 -6.77 -6.08
CA THR A 142 11.49 -7.36 -6.82
C THR A 142 12.50 -7.95 -5.85
N THR A 143 13.23 -8.98 -6.27
CA THR A 143 14.28 -9.62 -5.47
C THR A 143 15.62 -9.54 -6.18
N CYS A 144 16.66 -9.10 -5.47
CA CYS A 144 18.03 -9.02 -5.97
C CYS A 144 18.87 -10.19 -5.44
N GLY A 145 18.53 -11.41 -5.87
CA GLY A 145 19.26 -12.64 -5.54
C GLY A 145 19.30 -13.01 -4.05
N GLU A 146 19.86 -14.19 -3.78
CA GLU A 146 20.21 -14.64 -2.43
C GLU A 146 21.60 -14.14 -2.07
N ARG A 147 21.76 -13.69 -0.82
CA ARG A 147 23.03 -13.26 -0.24
C ARG A 147 23.56 -14.32 0.73
N PRO A 148 24.86 -14.28 1.04
CA PRO A 148 25.44 -15.13 2.08
C PRO A 148 24.62 -15.03 3.39
N GLY A 149 24.41 -16.17 4.05
CA GLY A 149 23.59 -16.25 5.27
C GLY A 149 22.09 -16.42 5.06
N GLY A 150 21.63 -16.81 3.86
CA GLY A 150 20.22 -17.13 3.61
C GLY A 150 19.29 -15.92 3.65
N THR A 151 19.85 -14.72 3.46
CA THR A 151 19.09 -13.48 3.38
C THR A 151 18.77 -13.16 1.93
N ILE A 152 17.59 -12.60 1.69
CA ILE A 152 17.14 -12.16 0.38
C ILE A 152 17.00 -10.64 0.42
N ALA A 153 17.51 -9.98 -0.61
CA ALA A 153 17.32 -8.55 -0.80
C ALA A 153 16.01 -8.31 -1.56
N TYR A 154 15.02 -7.76 -0.87
CA TYR A 154 13.74 -7.36 -1.43
C TYR A 154 13.73 -5.86 -1.72
N ARG A 155 12.94 -5.44 -2.71
CA ARG A 155 12.62 -4.03 -2.96
C ARG A 155 11.13 -3.93 -3.27
N LEU A 156 10.45 -3.01 -2.58
CA LEU A 156 9.04 -2.70 -2.84
C LEU A 156 8.95 -1.80 -4.08
N ALA A 157 8.03 -2.11 -4.98
CA ALA A 157 7.72 -1.24 -6.12
C ALA A 157 6.82 -0.08 -5.69
N GLY A 158 6.84 1.02 -6.45
CA GLY A 158 5.98 2.17 -6.21
C GLY A 158 6.39 3.08 -5.05
N LEU A 159 7.56 2.85 -4.43
CA LEU A 159 8.15 3.81 -3.48
C LEU A 159 8.77 5.00 -4.24
N GLY A 160 7.94 5.96 -4.63
CA GLY A 160 8.38 7.23 -5.21
C GLY A 160 8.39 8.38 -4.19
N PRO A 161 9.15 9.46 -4.43
CA PRO A 161 9.11 10.67 -3.59
C PRO A 161 7.74 11.37 -3.62
N ALA A 162 6.91 11.09 -4.63
CA ALA A 162 5.55 11.60 -4.76
C ALA A 162 4.47 10.73 -4.09
N ALA A 163 4.81 9.55 -3.54
CA ALA A 163 3.88 8.66 -2.84
C ALA A 163 3.53 9.18 -1.43
N GLY A 164 3.27 10.49 -1.33
CA GLY A 164 3.03 11.19 -0.09
C GLY A 164 1.59 11.05 0.35
N ALA A 165 1.29 10.03 1.15
CA ALA A 165 0.24 10.06 2.19
C ALA A 165 0.13 8.73 2.94
N ALA A 166 0.32 7.60 2.26
CA ALA A 166 0.04 6.29 2.83
C ALA A 166 1.18 5.82 3.75
N HIS A 167 0.83 5.61 5.01
CA HIS A 167 1.74 5.13 6.03
C HIS A 167 1.06 4.00 6.79
N LEU A 168 1.86 3.00 7.14
CA LEU A 168 1.48 1.97 8.08
C LEU A 168 2.19 2.24 9.41
N LEU A 169 1.43 2.29 10.49
CA LEU A 169 1.99 2.40 11.83
C LEU A 169 2.41 1.01 12.32
N HIS A 170 3.62 0.89 12.83
CA HIS A 170 4.16 -0.36 13.38
C HIS A 170 4.64 -0.12 14.81
N ALA A 171 4.19 -0.94 15.75
CA ALA A 171 4.60 -0.86 17.14
C ALA A 171 5.16 -2.22 17.57
N GLY A 172 6.42 -2.23 17.97
CA GLY A 172 7.10 -3.43 18.42
C GLY A 172 8.61 -3.27 18.29
N PRO A 173 9.39 -4.00 19.09
CA PRO A 173 10.83 -4.04 18.89
C PRO A 173 11.12 -4.61 17.50
N ASP A 174 12.16 -4.10 16.84
CA ASP A 174 12.66 -4.63 15.57
C ASP A 174 13.11 -6.08 15.78
N GLY A 175 12.19 -7.03 15.66
CA GLY A 175 12.48 -8.37 16.16
C GLY A 175 11.24 -9.18 16.47
N ALA A 176 10.26 -8.56 17.11
CA ALA A 176 9.09 -9.28 17.59
C ALA A 176 8.22 -9.76 16.43
N GLY A 177 7.61 -10.93 16.63
CA GLY A 177 6.52 -11.36 15.75
C GLY A 177 5.35 -10.39 15.85
N ILE A 178 4.66 -10.19 14.73
CA ILE A 178 3.51 -9.30 14.66
C ILE A 178 2.28 -10.13 15.00
N ALA A 179 1.82 -10.05 16.24
CA ALA A 179 0.76 -10.88 16.79
C ALA A 179 -0.49 -10.89 15.92
N ALA A 180 -0.89 -9.74 15.38
CA ALA A 180 -2.05 -9.64 14.49
C ALA A 180 -1.87 -10.44 13.20
N LEU A 181 -0.67 -10.46 12.61
CA LEU A 181 -0.40 -11.29 11.44
C LEU A 181 -0.45 -12.77 11.79
N HIS A 182 0.09 -13.20 12.92
CA HIS A 182 0.01 -14.59 13.39
C HIS A 182 -1.43 -15.05 13.59
N GLY A 183 -2.31 -14.19 14.12
CA GLY A 183 -3.75 -14.48 14.28
C GLY A 183 -4.49 -14.69 12.95
N LEU A 184 -4.01 -14.07 11.87
CA LEU A 184 -4.58 -14.20 10.53
C LEU A 184 -4.05 -15.46 9.82
N THR A 185 -4.70 -16.59 10.07
CA THR A 185 -4.40 -17.88 9.42
C THR A 185 -4.63 -17.84 7.90
N CYS A 186 -3.83 -18.60 7.15
CA CYS A 186 -3.89 -18.66 5.67
C CYS A 186 -5.01 -19.56 5.11
N ARG A 187 -5.95 -20.01 5.96
CA ARG A 187 -6.96 -21.01 5.58
C ARG A 187 -8.39 -20.44 5.52
N LYS A 188 -8.60 -19.21 5.96
CA LYS A 188 -9.94 -18.63 6.14
C LYS A 188 -10.13 -17.43 5.21
N ALA A 189 -11.15 -17.48 4.35
CA ALA A 189 -11.52 -16.35 3.49
C ALA A 189 -11.79 -15.03 4.25
N PRO A 190 -12.41 -15.05 5.45
CA PRO A 190 -12.52 -13.83 6.28
C PRO A 190 -11.18 -13.17 6.61
N ASN A 191 -10.10 -13.94 6.79
CA ASN A 191 -8.78 -13.37 7.09
C ASN A 191 -8.18 -12.65 5.87
N LEU A 192 -8.47 -13.12 4.66
CA LEU A 192 -8.09 -12.40 3.44
C LEU A 192 -8.87 -11.09 3.31
N ALA A 193 -10.17 -11.09 3.63
CA ALA A 193 -10.98 -9.88 3.63
C ALA A 193 -10.46 -8.85 4.65
N ALA A 194 -10.06 -9.29 5.85
CA ALA A 194 -9.42 -8.45 6.86
C ALA A 194 -8.12 -7.83 6.36
N LEU A 195 -7.22 -8.60 5.76
CA LEU A 195 -5.95 -8.09 5.22
C LEU A 195 -6.15 -7.07 4.10
N LYS A 196 -7.07 -7.33 3.16
CA LYS A 196 -7.41 -6.37 2.09
C LYS A 196 -7.95 -5.08 2.67
N THR A 197 -8.89 -5.18 3.61
CA THR A 197 -9.53 -4.01 4.23
C THR A 197 -8.50 -3.20 5.01
N TYR A 198 -7.62 -3.86 5.77
CA TYR A 198 -6.56 -3.18 6.51
C TYR A 198 -5.58 -2.44 5.58
N LEU A 199 -5.11 -3.08 4.52
CA LEU A 199 -4.23 -2.42 3.54
C LEU A 199 -4.91 -1.22 2.86
N LEU A 200 -6.20 -1.35 2.50
CA LEU A 200 -6.97 -0.25 1.95
C LEU A 200 -7.08 0.93 2.92
N LEU A 201 -7.37 0.68 4.20
CA LEU A 201 -7.45 1.74 5.20
C LEU A 201 -6.12 2.48 5.36
N ASN A 202 -4.99 1.77 5.34
CA ASN A 202 -3.66 2.39 5.38
C ASN A 202 -3.35 3.16 4.08
N ALA A 203 -3.86 2.71 2.94
CA ALA A 203 -3.69 3.36 1.64
C ALA A 203 -4.46 4.68 1.53
N CYS A 204 -5.67 4.76 2.10
CA CYS A 204 -6.45 6.01 2.15
C CYS A 204 -5.75 7.14 2.91
N GLY A 205 -4.75 6.81 3.73
CA GLY A 205 -4.13 7.74 4.65
C GLY A 205 -5.04 8.08 5.82
N SER A 206 -4.46 8.71 6.85
CA SER A 206 -5.18 9.15 8.04
C SER A 206 -4.96 10.63 8.30
N ASP A 207 -5.93 11.23 8.99
CA ASP A 207 -5.75 12.57 9.54
C ASP A 207 -4.70 12.58 10.67
N PRO A 208 -4.32 13.75 11.24
CA PRO A 208 -3.35 13.81 12.33
C PRO A 208 -3.72 13.00 13.58
N ASP A 209 -5.01 12.66 13.76
CA ASP A 209 -5.52 11.84 14.86
C ASP A 209 -5.56 10.34 14.53
N GLY A 210 -5.03 9.94 13.37
CA GLY A 210 -5.02 8.55 12.89
C GLY A 210 -6.39 8.08 12.39
N VAL A 211 -7.32 8.99 12.14
CA VAL A 211 -8.70 8.64 11.73
C VAL A 211 -8.80 8.60 10.21
N VAL A 212 -9.45 7.54 9.73
CA VAL A 212 -9.72 7.27 8.33
C VAL A 212 -11.24 7.19 8.12
N PRO A 213 -11.81 8.01 7.22
CA PRO A 213 -13.18 7.81 6.76
C PRO A 213 -13.20 6.62 5.78
N LEU A 214 -14.12 5.68 5.99
CA LEU A 214 -14.33 4.58 5.04
C LEU A 214 -15.60 4.79 4.23
N ASP A 215 -15.45 4.88 2.92
CA ASP A 215 -16.55 4.73 1.97
C ASP A 215 -16.67 3.24 1.62
N VAL A 216 -17.76 2.60 2.04
CA VAL A 216 -17.95 1.14 1.89
C VAL A 216 -18.16 0.75 0.43
N ASP A 217 -18.79 1.59 -0.38
CA ASP A 217 -19.02 1.34 -1.80
C ASP A 217 -17.69 1.37 -2.56
N ALA A 218 -16.89 2.42 -2.35
CA ALA A 218 -15.56 2.54 -2.94
C ALA A 218 -14.64 1.39 -2.48
N ALA A 219 -14.74 0.99 -1.22
CA ALA A 219 -13.98 -0.15 -0.69
C ALA A 219 -14.41 -1.48 -1.31
N ALA A 220 -15.71 -1.69 -1.53
CA ALA A 220 -16.26 -2.87 -2.19
C ALA A 220 -15.73 -2.99 -3.60
N ASP A 221 -15.73 -1.87 -4.34
CA ASP A 221 -15.15 -1.78 -5.66
C ASP A 221 -13.66 -2.11 -5.63
N LEU A 222 -12.84 -1.43 -4.82
CA LEU A 222 -11.39 -1.62 -4.84
C LEU A 222 -10.92 -3.02 -4.40
N THR A 223 -11.70 -3.72 -3.57
CA THR A 223 -11.30 -5.00 -2.98
C THR A 223 -12.00 -6.22 -3.59
N GLN A 224 -13.08 -6.00 -4.36
CA GLN A 224 -14.03 -7.02 -4.82
C GLN A 224 -14.64 -7.81 -3.64
N LEU A 225 -14.96 -7.10 -2.56
CA LEU A 225 -15.66 -7.65 -1.39
C LEU A 225 -17.08 -7.10 -1.35
N SER A 226 -18.03 -7.88 -0.84
CA SER A 226 -19.36 -7.35 -0.54
C SER A 226 -19.33 -6.46 0.71
N HIS A 227 -20.33 -5.59 0.87
CA HIS A 227 -20.43 -4.70 2.04
C HIS A 227 -20.42 -5.51 3.34
N VAL A 228 -21.17 -6.62 3.38
CA VAL A 228 -21.20 -7.55 4.52
C VAL A 228 -19.81 -8.07 4.87
N LYS A 229 -18.98 -8.40 3.86
CA LYS A 229 -17.60 -8.88 4.09
C LYS A 229 -16.69 -7.76 4.58
N ILE A 230 -16.88 -6.52 4.12
CA ILE A 230 -16.12 -5.36 4.61
C ILE A 230 -16.46 -5.10 6.07
N LEU A 231 -17.74 -5.07 6.44
CA LEU A 231 -18.15 -4.87 7.85
C LEU A 231 -17.65 -6.00 8.76
N ALA A 232 -17.73 -7.25 8.30
CA ALA A 232 -17.18 -8.39 9.04
C ALA A 232 -15.64 -8.31 9.16
N ALA A 233 -14.95 -7.84 8.12
CA ALA A 233 -13.51 -7.59 8.14
C ALA A 233 -13.14 -6.50 9.15
N LEU A 234 -13.91 -5.40 9.23
CA LEU A 234 -13.71 -4.35 10.24
C LEU A 234 -13.86 -4.89 11.66
N ALA A 235 -14.91 -5.67 11.93
CA ALA A 235 -15.09 -6.30 13.24
C ALA A 235 -13.92 -7.25 13.59
N ALA A 236 -13.42 -8.01 12.61
CA ALA A 236 -12.24 -8.85 12.81
C ALA A 236 -10.97 -8.03 13.09
N LEU A 237 -10.76 -6.91 12.39
CA LEU A 237 -9.64 -6.00 12.64
C LEU A 237 -9.71 -5.33 14.00
N GLN A 238 -10.92 -4.99 14.47
CA GLN A 238 -11.14 -4.50 15.83
C GLN A 238 -10.80 -5.56 16.87
N GLY A 239 -11.23 -6.81 16.67
CA GLY A 239 -10.87 -7.93 17.54
C GLY A 239 -9.37 -8.24 17.58
N LEU A 240 -8.62 -7.84 16.55
CA LEU A 240 -7.15 -7.92 16.50
C LEU A 240 -6.46 -6.65 17.04
N GLY A 241 -7.20 -5.64 17.48
CA GLY A 241 -6.64 -4.37 17.95
C GLY A 241 -5.92 -3.57 16.86
N LEU A 242 -6.35 -3.68 15.60
CA LEU A 242 -5.80 -2.93 14.47
C LEU A 242 -6.62 -1.70 14.09
N VAL A 243 -7.88 -1.64 14.53
CA VAL A 243 -8.82 -0.55 14.23
C VAL A 243 -9.75 -0.33 15.41
N ASP A 244 -10.00 0.94 15.76
CA ASP A 244 -11.08 1.34 16.65
C ASP A 244 -12.19 2.05 15.88
N THR A 245 -13.44 1.68 16.14
CA THR A 245 -14.61 2.38 15.59
C THR A 245 -14.91 3.63 16.41
N LEU A 246 -14.98 4.79 15.77
CA LEU A 246 -15.38 6.04 16.41
C LEU A 246 -16.88 6.32 16.18
N PRO A 247 -17.58 6.92 17.16
CA PRO A 247 -18.96 7.32 16.97
C PRO A 247 -19.08 8.32 15.81
N SER A 248 -20.03 8.07 14.92
CA SER A 248 -20.33 8.99 13.83
C SER A 248 -21.03 10.23 14.39
N PRO A 249 -20.63 11.47 14.04
CA PRO A 249 -21.37 12.65 14.43
C PRO A 249 -22.76 12.61 13.76
N ALA A 250 -23.82 12.79 14.53
CA ALA A 250 -25.23 12.57 14.17
C ALA A 250 -25.77 13.35 12.94
N ARG A 251 -24.94 14.12 12.24
CA ARG A 251 -25.31 14.94 11.07
C ARG A 251 -24.44 14.74 9.83
N ALA A 252 -23.39 13.92 9.90
CA ALA A 252 -22.58 13.61 8.72
C ALA A 252 -23.07 12.30 8.08
N ALA A 253 -23.05 12.23 6.75
CA ALA A 253 -23.34 11.02 5.99
C ALA A 253 -22.70 9.78 6.62
N GLU A 254 -23.39 8.64 6.56
CA GLU A 254 -23.14 7.36 7.27
C GLU A 254 -21.82 6.66 6.89
N ARG A 255 -20.70 7.39 6.87
CA ARG A 255 -19.37 6.83 6.64
C ARG A 255 -18.75 6.45 7.99
N PRO A 256 -18.42 5.15 8.20
CA PRO A 256 -17.69 4.74 9.39
C PRO A 256 -16.39 5.55 9.53
N ARG A 257 -16.17 6.07 10.74
CA ARG A 257 -14.90 6.70 11.11
C ARG A 257 -14.10 5.70 11.92
N LEU A 258 -12.91 5.40 11.44
CA LEU A 258 -12.07 4.35 11.99
C LEU A 258 -10.75 4.96 12.41
N ARG A 259 -10.30 4.72 13.63
CA ARG A 259 -8.93 5.03 14.04
C ARG A 259 -8.04 3.84 13.75
N LEU A 260 -7.00 4.05 12.95
CA LEU A 260 -5.98 3.03 12.70
C LEU A 260 -5.06 2.90 13.92
N LEU A 261 -4.86 1.66 14.35
CA LEU A 261 -3.92 1.34 15.41
C LEU A 261 -2.62 0.76 14.83
N PRO A 262 -1.49 0.89 15.53
CA PRO A 262 -0.25 0.30 15.10
C PRO A 262 -0.33 -1.22 14.94
N LEU A 263 0.29 -1.73 13.89
CA LEU A 263 0.49 -3.15 13.67
C LEU A 263 1.43 -3.69 14.77
N ARG A 264 0.93 -4.63 15.58
CA ARG A 264 1.57 -5.28 16.75
C ARG A 264 1.54 -6.80 16.63
#